data_AF-A0AAU1AMR1-F1
#
_entry.id   AF-A0AAU1AMR1-F1
#
_cell.length_a   1.000
_cell.length_b   1.000
_cell.length_c   1.000
_cell.angle_alpha   90.00
_cell.angle_beta   90.00
_cell.angle_gamma   90.00
#
_symmetry.space_group_name_H-M   'P 1'
#
loop_
_entity.id
_entity.type
_entity.pdbx_description
1 polymer ?
#
loop_
_entity_poly.entity_id
_entity_poly.type
_entity_poly.pdbx_seq_one_letter_code
_entity_poly.pdbx_strand_id
1 'polypeptide(L)'
;MSARRGREDAPDEPDRLHSQLFTGTRTGGIGLLRDLQDLYLMAAECDITWTVVGQAAYGVRDKDLLAVVRECEGETAIQLKWLRTRMKSAAPQALVVAD
;
A
#
# COMPACT_ATOMS: atom_id res chain seq x y z
N MET A 1 25.87 28.80 2.25
CA MET A 1 26.27 27.45 2.70
C MET A 1 25.28 26.46 2.12
N SER A 2 25.67 25.78 1.05
CA SER A 2 24.81 24.90 0.25
C SER A 2 24.60 23.58 0.98
N ALA A 3 23.35 23.31 1.40
CA ALA A 3 22.97 22.02 1.97
C ALA A 3 22.85 20.99 0.84
N ARG A 4 23.97 20.34 0.54
CA ARG A 4 23.97 19.06 -0.19
C ARG A 4 23.27 18.03 0.70
N ARG A 5 21.95 17.90 0.57
CA ARG A 5 21.23 16.80 1.21
C ARG A 5 21.60 15.54 0.44
N GLY A 6 22.30 14.64 1.13
CA GLY A 6 22.74 13.37 0.57
C GLY A 6 21.57 12.62 -0.04
N ARG A 7 21.69 12.33 -1.33
CA ARG A 7 21.08 11.15 -1.93
C ARG A 7 21.86 9.97 -1.35
N GLU A 8 21.60 9.63 -0.11
CA GLU A 8 21.99 8.32 0.41
C GLU A 8 21.12 7.32 -0.33
N ASP A 9 21.74 6.26 -0.84
CA ASP A 9 21.10 5.15 -1.52
C ASP A 9 19.91 4.69 -0.67
N ALA A 10 18.71 5.16 -1.02
CA ALA A 10 17.50 4.60 -0.48
C ALA A 10 17.51 3.15 -0.95
N PRO A 11 17.50 2.15 -0.04
CA PRO A 11 17.35 0.79 -0.49
C PRO A 11 16.06 0.70 -1.33
N ASP A 12 16.01 -0.22 -2.30
CA ASP A 12 14.81 -0.58 -3.07
C ASP A 12 13.74 -1.23 -2.16
N GLU A 13 13.40 -0.56 -1.06
CA GLU A 13 12.50 -0.96 0.01
C GLU A 13 11.08 -1.26 -0.52
N PRO A 14 10.53 -0.51 -1.51
CA PRO A 14 9.26 -0.85 -2.16
C PRO A 14 9.32 -2.18 -2.91
N ASP A 15 10.36 -2.41 -3.71
CA ASP A 15 10.53 -3.66 -4.48
C ASP A 15 10.80 -4.84 -3.56
N ARG A 16 11.47 -4.60 -2.43
CA ARG A 16 11.72 -5.58 -1.39
C ARG A 16 10.45 -5.98 -0.62
N LEU A 17 9.49 -5.09 -0.41
CA LEU A 17 8.21 -5.46 0.19
C LEU A 17 7.37 -6.28 -0.79
N HIS A 18 7.27 -5.82 -2.05
CA HIS A 18 6.52 -6.53 -3.09
C HIS A 18 7.03 -7.97 -3.28
N SER A 19 8.35 -8.16 -3.37
CA SER A 19 8.97 -9.49 -3.52
C SER A 19 8.82 -10.42 -2.31
N GLN A 20 8.73 -9.88 -1.09
CA GLN A 20 8.49 -10.68 0.12
C GLN A 20 7.03 -11.09 0.29
N LEU A 21 6.10 -10.22 -0.11
CA LEU A 21 4.67 -10.47 -0.02
C LEU A 21 4.20 -11.45 -1.13
N PHE A 22 4.70 -11.29 -2.35
CA PHE A 22 4.29 -12.09 -3.50
C PHE A 22 5.37 -13.08 -3.92
N THR A 23 5.42 -14.23 -3.24
CA THR A 23 6.35 -15.34 -3.54
C THR A 23 5.77 -16.35 -4.56
N GLY A 24 4.63 -16.04 -5.17
CA GLY A 24 3.93 -16.88 -6.15
C GLY A 24 2.41 -16.88 -5.95
N THR A 25 1.64 -17.33 -6.94
CA THR A 25 0.17 -17.38 -6.84
C THR A 25 -0.26 -18.47 -5.85
N ARG A 26 -0.92 -18.08 -4.76
CA ARG A 26 -1.43 -19.03 -3.77
C ARG A 26 -2.79 -19.57 -4.23
N THR A 27 -3.09 -20.83 -3.90
CA THR A 27 -4.33 -21.49 -4.34
C THR A 27 -5.32 -21.69 -3.19
N GLY A 28 -6.60 -21.82 -3.52
CA GLY A 28 -7.67 -22.09 -2.55
C GLY A 28 -8.10 -20.86 -1.73
N GLY A 29 -9.07 -21.06 -0.84
CA GLY A 29 -9.65 -19.98 -0.03
C GLY A 29 -8.63 -19.29 0.87
N ILE A 30 -7.75 -20.04 1.52
CA ILE A 30 -6.67 -19.50 2.37
C ILE A 30 -5.64 -18.73 1.51
N GLY A 31 -5.29 -19.25 0.33
CA GLY A 31 -4.39 -18.57 -0.58
C GLY A 31 -4.91 -17.18 -0.98
N LEU A 32 -6.18 -17.11 -1.39
CA LEU A 32 -6.86 -15.86 -1.69
C LEU A 32 -6.87 -14.89 -0.50
N LEU A 33 -7.12 -15.38 0.73
CA LEU A 33 -7.08 -14.53 1.92
C LEU A 33 -5.68 -13.94 2.15
N ARG A 34 -4.62 -14.71 1.93
CA ARG A 34 -3.26 -14.18 2.06
C ARG A 34 -2.92 -13.17 0.97
N ASP A 35 -3.29 -13.43 -0.28
CA ASP A 35 -3.08 -12.47 -1.36
C ASP A 35 -3.83 -11.15 -1.10
N LEU A 36 -5.07 -11.21 -0.58
CA LEU A 36 -5.83 -10.02 -0.19
C LEU A 36 -5.20 -9.26 0.98
N GLN A 37 -4.60 -9.97 1.95
CA GLN A 37 -3.91 -9.34 3.06
C GLN A 37 -2.60 -8.69 2.62
N ASP A 38 -1.82 -9.37 1.80
CA ASP A 38 -0.58 -8.86 1.23
C ASP A 38 -0.86 -7.59 0.42
N LEU A 39 -1.91 -7.61 -0.41
CA LEU A 39 -2.35 -6.44 -1.16
C LEU A 39 -2.84 -5.30 -0.25
N TYR A 40 -3.52 -5.62 0.86
CA TYR A 40 -3.91 -4.62 1.86
C TYR A 40 -2.70 -3.95 2.51
N LEU A 41 -1.65 -4.71 2.83
CA LEU A 41 -0.43 -4.16 3.41
C LEU A 41 0.29 -3.21 2.45
N MET A 42 0.41 -3.58 1.17
CA MET A 42 0.97 -2.68 0.15
C MET A 42 0.15 -1.41 -0.04
N ALA A 43 -1.19 -1.53 -0.10
CA ALA A 43 -2.06 -0.36 -0.20
C ALA A 43 -1.93 0.56 1.03
N ALA A 44 -1.75 -0.02 2.22
CA ALA A 44 -1.56 0.76 3.45
C ALA A 44 -0.20 1.46 3.49
N GLU A 45 0.86 0.83 2.97
CA GLU A 45 2.15 1.50 2.78
C GLU A 45 2.06 2.66 1.79
N CYS A 46 1.34 2.47 0.68
CA CYS A 46 1.08 3.52 -0.31
C CYS A 46 0.32 4.71 0.33
N ASP A 47 -0.70 4.44 1.14
CA ASP A 47 -1.47 5.44 1.88
C ASP A 47 -0.59 6.29 2.83
N ILE A 48 0.28 5.63 3.58
CA ILE A 48 1.26 6.29 4.45
C ILE A 48 2.25 7.12 3.61
N THR A 49 2.69 6.60 2.47
CA THR A 49 3.59 7.32 1.56
C THR A 49 2.94 8.60 1.05
N TRP A 50 1.67 8.56 0.63
CA TRP A 50 0.93 9.76 0.23
C TRP A 50 0.79 10.76 1.37
N THR A 51 0.53 10.28 2.59
CA THR A 51 0.49 11.14 3.78
C THR A 51 1.81 11.90 3.97
N VAL A 52 2.96 11.21 3.89
CA VAL A 52 4.28 11.83 4.06
C VAL A 52 4.61 12.79 2.92
N VAL A 53 4.35 12.40 1.66
CA VAL A 53 4.55 13.26 0.48
C VAL A 53 3.66 14.50 0.58
N GLY A 54 2.42 14.37 1.06
CA GLY A 54 1.50 15.47 1.29
C GLY A 54 2.04 16.51 2.28
N GLN A 55 2.67 16.06 3.37
CA GLN A 55 3.34 16.98 4.31
C GLN A 55 4.51 17.73 3.66
N ALA A 56 5.31 17.05 2.85
CA ALA A 56 6.41 17.69 2.12
C ALA A 56 5.88 18.73 1.12
N ALA A 57 4.87 18.37 0.33
CA ALA A 57 4.21 19.26 -0.63
C ALA A 57 3.65 20.52 0.05
N TYR A 58 3.01 20.35 1.21
CA TYR A 58 2.52 21.45 2.02
C TYR A 58 3.65 22.37 2.49
N GLY A 59 4.75 21.80 2.98
CA GLY A 59 5.92 22.54 3.46
C GLY A 59 6.58 23.42 2.39
N VAL A 60 6.62 22.95 1.14
CA VAL A 60 7.18 23.71 0.00
C VAL A 60 6.14 24.54 -0.76
N ARG A 61 4.86 24.48 -0.35
CA ARG A 61 3.72 25.17 -0.99
C ARG A 61 3.49 24.75 -2.45
N ASP A 62 3.77 23.50 -2.78
CA ASP A 62 3.54 22.93 -4.11
C ASP A 62 2.07 22.52 -4.25
N LYS A 63 1.29 23.34 -4.95
CA LYS A 63 -0.16 23.13 -5.11
C LYS A 63 -0.49 22.00 -6.08
N ASP A 64 0.36 21.78 -7.09
CA ASP A 64 0.13 20.77 -8.10
C ASP A 64 0.40 19.39 -7.50
N LEU A 65 1.49 19.26 -6.73
CA LEU A 65 1.78 18.05 -5.98
C LEU A 65 0.70 17.76 -4.92
N LEU A 66 0.17 18.79 -4.24
CA LEU A 66 -0.95 18.61 -3.30
C LEU A 66 -2.23 18.10 -3.98
N ALA A 67 -2.49 18.51 -5.23
CA ALA A 67 -3.64 18.00 -5.98
C ALA A 67 -3.46 16.51 -6.30
N VAL A 68 -2.28 16.12 -6.79
CA VAL A 68 -1.94 14.71 -7.06
C VAL A 68 -2.04 13.85 -5.80
N VAL A 69 -1.47 14.30 -4.67
CA VAL A 69 -1.54 13.57 -3.40
C VAL A 69 -2.99 13.31 -2.99
N ARG A 70 -3.86 14.31 -3.07
CA ARG A 70 -5.28 14.17 -2.67
C ARG A 70 -6.04 13.19 -3.54
N GLU A 71 -5.78 13.20 -4.85
CA GLU A 71 -6.37 12.26 -5.78
C GLU A 71 -5.92 10.83 -5.45
N CYS A 72 -4.61 10.60 -5.36
CA CYS A 72 -4.06 9.27 -5.09
C CYS A 72 -4.41 8.73 -3.69
N GLU A 73 -4.44 9.59 -2.66
CA GLU A 73 -4.90 9.23 -1.31
C GLU A 73 -6.38 8.80 -1.35
N GLY A 74 -7.22 9.53 -2.08
CA GLY A 74 -8.63 9.19 -2.26
C GLY A 74 -8.83 7.83 -2.94
N GLU A 75 -8.10 7.56 -4.03
CA GLU A 75 -8.12 6.26 -4.71
C GLU A 75 -7.63 5.12 -3.80
N THR A 76 -6.52 5.33 -3.09
CA THR A 76 -5.93 4.34 -2.18
C THR A 76 -6.89 4.02 -1.02
N ALA A 77 -7.57 5.02 -0.46
CA ALA A 77 -8.57 4.82 0.57
C ALA A 77 -9.77 3.96 0.09
N ILE A 78 -10.21 4.15 -1.17
CA ILE A 78 -11.24 3.31 -1.78
C ILE A 78 -10.76 1.85 -1.90
N GLN A 79 -9.52 1.65 -2.36
CA GLN A 79 -8.92 0.32 -2.49
C GLN A 79 -8.81 -0.39 -1.13
N LEU A 80 -8.33 0.29 -0.09
CA LEU A 80 -8.24 -0.25 1.28
C LEU A 80 -9.61 -0.68 1.82
N LYS A 81 -10.64 0.14 1.59
CA LYS A 81 -12.02 -0.19 1.97
C LYS A 81 -12.54 -1.42 1.23
N TRP A 82 -12.28 -1.51 -0.07
CA TRP A 82 -12.66 -2.66 -0.88
C TRP A 82 -11.97 -3.94 -0.41
N LEU A 83 -10.64 -3.90 -0.20
CA LEU A 83 -9.84 -5.03 0.27
C LEU A 83 -10.35 -5.55 1.61
N ARG A 84 -10.60 -4.66 2.56
CA ARG A 84 -11.17 -5.04 3.87
C ARG A 84 -12.55 -5.70 3.73
N THR A 85 -13.39 -5.17 2.85
CA THR A 85 -14.73 -5.72 2.59
C THR A 85 -14.63 -7.10 1.95
N ARG A 86 -13.72 -7.28 0.98
CA ARG A 86 -13.49 -8.54 0.29
C ARG A 86 -12.94 -9.61 1.23
N MET A 87 -11.98 -9.28 2.08
CA MET A 87 -11.47 -10.18 3.11
C MET A 87 -12.58 -10.64 4.07
N LYS A 88 -13.41 -9.70 4.57
CA LYS A 88 -14.54 -10.04 5.44
C LYS A 88 -15.53 -11.00 4.77
N SER A 89 -15.80 -10.78 3.48
CA SER A 89 -16.67 -11.65 2.70
C SER A 89 -16.03 -13.01 2.41
N ALA A 90 -14.71 -13.08 2.24
CA ALA A 90 -13.97 -14.30 1.92
C ALA A 90 -13.68 -15.20 3.14
N ALA A 91 -13.50 -14.60 4.31
CA ALA A 91 -12.96 -15.27 5.48
C ALA A 91 -13.79 -16.46 6.00
N PRO A 92 -15.12 -16.39 6.14
CA PRO A 92 -15.89 -17.49 6.71
C PRO A 92 -15.71 -18.80 5.94
N GLN A 93 -15.92 -18.78 4.63
CA GLN A 93 -15.77 -19.95 3.77
C GLN A 93 -14.32 -20.41 3.64
N ALA A 94 -13.37 -19.48 3.58
CA ALA A 94 -11.97 -19.84 3.45
C ALA A 94 -11.38 -20.46 4.74
N LEU A 95 -11.91 -20.11 5.91
CA LEU A 95 -11.42 -20.62 7.20
C LEU A 95 -12.20 -21.84 7.70
N VAL A 96 -13.47 -22.00 7.32
CA VAL A 96 -14.32 -23.14 7.75
C VAL A 96 -14.18 -24.34 6.83
N VAL A 97 -13.96 -24.12 5.53
CA VAL A 97 -13.81 -25.19 4.51
C VAL A 97 -12.33 -25.54 4.29
N ALA A 98 -11.42 -24.98 5.08
CA ALA A 98 -10.02 -25.36 5.03
C ALA A 98 -9.83 -26.74 5.67
N ASP A 99 -9.81 -27.76 4.81
CA ASP A 99 -9.23 -29.09 5.11
C ASP A 99 -7.69 -29.02 5.11
#